data_AF-A0AA93BD08-F1
#
_entry.id   AF-A0AA93BD08-F1
#
_cell.length_a   1.000
_cell.length_b   1.000
_cell.length_c   1.000
_cell.angle_alpha   90.00
_cell.angle_beta   90.00
_cell.angle_gamma   90.00
#
_symmetry.space_group_name_H-M   'P 1'
#
loop_
_entity.id
_entity.type
_entity.pdbx_description
1 polymer ?
#
loop_
_entity_poly.entity_id
_entity_poly.type
_entity_poly.pdbx_seq_one_letter_code
_entity_poly.pdbx_strand_id
1 'polypeptide(L)'
;MSYIGENTKSDKVRESLIHFLAFTYVEGNGVENITDLQNLYYSYVTSPRLNDIFKKACAKWDKAAVGRPSPMFKGVDVNGKEMTLRDFRGKYIYIDMWLPGADHARKSCHSSRNWKRSSRAETSFS
;
A
#
# COMPACT_ATOMS: atom_id res chain seq x y z
N MET A 1 11.38 9.06 16.06
CA MET A 1 10.41 8.81 17.15
C MET A 1 11.08 8.67 18.51
N SER A 2 12.35 8.22 18.61
CA SER A 2 13.08 8.04 19.88
C SER A 2 13.07 9.28 20.78
N TYR A 3 13.23 10.48 20.20
CA TYR A 3 13.17 11.73 20.95
C TYR A 3 11.85 11.91 21.73
N ILE A 4 10.69 11.59 21.12
CA ILE A 4 9.39 11.68 21.79
C ILE A 4 9.29 10.61 22.89
N GLY A 5 9.83 9.42 22.60
CA GLY A 5 9.90 8.31 23.53
C GLY A 5 10.64 8.66 24.83
N GLU A 6 11.79 9.32 24.70
CA GLU A 6 12.71 9.62 25.80
C GLU A 6 12.37 10.93 26.54
N ASN A 7 11.83 11.94 25.83
CA ASN A 7 11.68 13.28 26.38
C ASN A 7 10.24 13.61 26.83
N THR A 8 9.27 12.70 26.64
CA THR A 8 7.88 12.92 27.05
C THR A 8 7.60 12.27 28.41
N LYS A 9 7.29 13.07 29.42
CA LYS A 9 7.04 12.59 30.79
C LYS A 9 5.70 11.88 30.96
N SER A 10 4.68 12.26 30.19
CA SER A 10 3.35 11.65 30.29
C SER A 10 3.25 10.44 29.37
N ASP A 11 3.05 9.26 29.94
CA ASP A 11 2.93 8.01 29.19
C ASP A 11 1.80 8.09 28.16
N LYS A 12 0.62 8.58 28.54
CA LYS A 12 -0.53 8.69 27.63
C LYS A 12 -0.23 9.60 26.43
N VAL A 13 0.48 10.71 26.64
CA VAL A 13 0.85 11.65 25.58
C VAL A 13 1.92 11.03 24.68
N ARG A 14 2.95 10.40 25.28
CA ARG A 14 4.00 9.68 24.55
C ARG A 14 3.41 8.62 23.63
N GLU A 15 2.55 7.77 24.17
CA GLU A 15 1.90 6.69 23.43
C GLU A 15 1.06 7.21 22.27
N SER A 16 0.26 8.25 22.53
CA SER A 16 -0.62 8.84 21.52
C SER A 16 0.16 9.48 20.37
N LEU A 17 1.26 10.18 20.67
CA LEU A 17 2.11 10.81 19.65
C LEU A 17 2.85 9.78 18.80
N ILE A 18 3.45 8.78 19.45
CA ILE A 18 4.17 7.71 18.74
C ILE A 18 3.21 6.91 17.88
N HIS A 19 2.02 6.60 18.39
CA HIS A 19 0.97 5.97 17.60
C HIS A 19 0.53 6.83 16.41
N PHE A 20 0.26 8.12 16.61
CA PHE A 20 -0.13 9.00 15.52
C PHE A 20 0.92 9.01 14.39
N LEU A 21 2.20 9.13 14.74
CA LEU A 21 3.27 9.14 13.75
C LEU A 21 3.42 7.79 13.02
N ALA A 22 3.38 6.68 13.76
CA ALA A 22 3.55 5.34 13.19
C ALA A 22 2.36 4.96 12.31
N PHE A 23 1.15 5.23 12.79
CA PHE A 23 -0.09 4.99 12.07
C PHE A 23 -0.17 5.81 10.78
N THR A 24 0.13 7.11 10.85
CA THR A 24 0.12 7.99 9.67
C THR A 24 1.16 7.54 8.63
N TYR A 25 2.34 7.10 9.09
CA TYR A 25 3.34 6.56 8.18
C TYR A 25 2.85 5.31 7.45
N VAL A 26 2.29 4.33 8.18
CA VAL A 26 1.78 3.08 7.59
C VAL A 26 0.60 3.34 6.66
N GLU A 27 -0.34 4.22 7.01
CA GLU A 27 -1.47 4.56 6.13
C GLU A 27 -1.04 5.32 4.87
N GLY A 28 0.09 6.02 4.89
CA GLY A 28 0.61 6.74 3.73
C GLY A 28 1.55 5.93 2.83
N ASN A 29 2.35 5.03 3.41
CA ASN A 29 3.46 4.36 2.73
C ASN A 29 3.36 2.83 2.70
N GLY A 30 2.39 2.24 3.40
CA GLY A 30 2.26 0.80 3.54
C GLY A 30 3.23 0.20 4.58
N VAL A 31 3.58 -1.07 4.38
CA VAL A 31 4.32 -1.89 5.37
C VAL A 31 5.66 -2.41 4.86
N GLU A 32 6.16 -1.83 3.78
CA GLU A 32 7.47 -2.22 3.25
C GLU A 32 8.59 -1.68 4.15
N ASN A 33 9.50 -2.56 4.58
CA ASN A 33 10.68 -2.22 5.40
C ASN A 33 10.38 -1.49 6.73
N ILE A 34 9.24 -1.76 7.38
CA ILE A 34 8.83 -1.07 8.62
C ILE A 34 9.34 -1.70 9.92
N THR A 35 10.28 -2.66 9.87
CA THR A 35 10.73 -3.42 11.05
C THR A 35 11.22 -2.51 12.18
N ASP A 36 12.08 -1.53 11.88
CA ASP A 36 12.60 -0.60 12.88
C ASP A 36 11.51 0.29 13.48
N LEU A 37 10.58 0.73 12.63
CA LEU A 37 9.42 1.52 13.06
C LEU A 37 8.52 0.70 14.00
N GLN A 38 8.28 -0.57 13.69
CA GLN A 38 7.50 -1.46 14.55
C GLN A 38 8.20 -1.72 15.89
N ASN A 39 9.49 -2.02 15.87
CA ASN A 39 10.28 -2.24 17.09
C ASN A 39 10.21 -1.03 18.01
N LEU A 40 10.38 0.16 17.45
CA LEU A 40 10.29 1.42 18.20
C LEU A 40 8.85 1.70 18.67
N TYR A 41 7.85 1.44 17.82
CA TYR A 41 6.45 1.60 18.20
C TYR A 41 6.10 0.75 19.44
N TYR A 42 6.43 -0.54 19.41
CA TYR A 42 6.13 -1.46 20.50
C TYR A 42 7.01 -1.25 21.74
N SER A 43 8.16 -0.58 21.63
CA SER A 43 8.96 -0.23 22.81
C SER A 43 8.33 0.89 23.66
N TYR A 44 7.53 1.76 23.06
CA TYR A 44 6.94 2.91 23.75
C TYR A 44 5.42 2.86 23.90
N VAL A 45 4.70 2.05 23.10
CA VAL A 45 3.24 1.97 23.11
C VAL A 45 2.77 0.66 23.74
N THR A 46 2.29 0.75 24.98
CA THR A 46 1.80 -0.41 25.75
C THR A 46 0.29 -0.56 25.71
N SER A 47 -0.45 0.52 25.40
CA SER A 47 -1.91 0.50 25.31
C SER A 47 -2.44 -0.58 24.36
N PRO A 48 -3.23 -1.56 24.86
CA PRO A 48 -3.80 -2.62 24.03
C PRO A 48 -4.68 -2.09 22.90
N ARG A 49 -5.41 -0.99 23.15
CA ARG A 49 -6.28 -0.35 22.16
C ARG A 49 -5.47 0.20 20.99
N LEU A 50 -4.39 0.94 21.27
CA LEU A 50 -3.57 1.55 20.21
C LEU A 50 -2.84 0.46 19.41
N ASN A 51 -2.33 -0.56 20.09
CA ASN A 51 -1.65 -1.69 19.45
C ASN A 51 -2.60 -2.49 18.54
N ASP A 52 -3.87 -2.69 18.93
CA ASP A 52 -4.86 -3.33 18.07
C ASP A 52 -5.16 -2.50 16.80
N ILE A 53 -5.31 -1.17 16.94
CA ILE A 53 -5.52 -0.27 15.79
C ILE A 53 -4.31 -0.33 14.84
N PHE A 54 -3.10 -0.22 15.37
CA PHE A 54 -1.88 -0.25 14.56
C PHE A 54 -1.68 -1.60 13.87
N LYS A 55 -1.94 -2.71 14.58
CA LYS A 55 -1.89 -4.07 14.03
C LYS A 55 -2.89 -4.25 12.88
N LYS A 56 -4.10 -3.71 13.00
CA LYS A 56 -5.10 -3.73 11.93
C LYS A 56 -4.66 -2.93 10.70
N ALA A 57 -4.04 -1.76 10.90
CA ALA A 57 -3.47 -0.98 9.80
C ALA A 57 -2.35 -1.77 9.09
N CYS A 58 -1.41 -2.35 9.84
CA CYS A 58 -0.35 -3.17 9.26
C CYS A 58 -0.93 -4.37 8.48
N ALA A 59 -1.90 -5.09 9.05
CA ALA A 59 -2.53 -6.23 8.41
C ALA A 59 -3.33 -5.86 7.15
N LYS A 60 -3.90 -4.65 7.09
CA LYS A 60 -4.56 -4.12 5.88
C LYS A 60 -3.57 -3.99 4.74
N TRP A 61 -2.41 -3.39 4.99
CA TRP A 61 -1.39 -3.15 3.98
C TRP A 61 -0.57 -4.40 3.63
N ASP A 62 -0.36 -5.32 4.57
CA ASP A 62 0.30 -6.60 4.31
C ASP A 62 -0.41 -7.42 3.22
N LYS A 63 -1.73 -7.30 3.09
CA LYS A 63 -2.49 -7.98 2.00
C LYS A 63 -2.07 -7.56 0.59
N ALA A 64 -1.50 -6.37 0.44
CA ALA A 64 -1.05 -5.80 -0.82
C ALA A 64 0.48 -5.69 -0.90
N ALA A 65 1.21 -6.28 0.05
CA ALA A 65 2.67 -6.24 0.08
C ALA A 65 3.28 -7.01 -1.10
N VAL A 66 4.50 -6.63 -1.47
CA VAL A 66 5.29 -7.30 -2.51
C VAL A 66 5.42 -8.80 -2.19
N GLY A 67 5.23 -9.64 -3.21
CA GLY A 67 5.29 -11.10 -3.08
C GLY A 67 3.98 -11.74 -2.57
N ARG A 68 3.00 -10.97 -2.11
CA ARG A 68 1.66 -11.49 -1.82
C ARG A 68 0.85 -11.64 -3.11
N PRO A 69 -0.06 -12.64 -3.18
CA PRO A 69 -0.97 -12.73 -4.30
C PRO A 69 -1.87 -11.50 -4.34
N SER A 70 -2.05 -10.91 -5.52
CA SER A 70 -2.98 -9.80 -5.71
C SER A 70 -4.39 -10.20 -5.24
N PRO A 71 -5.13 -9.29 -4.56
CA PRO A 71 -6.53 -9.50 -4.25
C PRO A 71 -7.34 -9.87 -5.49
N MET A 72 -8.26 -10.82 -5.36
CA MET A 72 -9.13 -11.21 -6.45
C MET A 72 -10.22 -10.16 -6.62
N PHE A 73 -10.32 -9.58 -7.81
CA PHE A 73 -11.43 -8.70 -8.18
C PHE A 73 -11.98 -9.09 -9.56
N LYS A 74 -13.21 -8.65 -9.79
CA LYS A 74 -13.90 -8.77 -11.07
C LYS A 74 -13.92 -7.40 -11.74
N GLY A 75 -13.72 -7.36 -13.04
CA GLY A 75 -13.87 -6.18 -13.87
C GLY A 75 -14.69 -6.50 -15.11
N VAL A 76 -15.22 -5.46 -15.74
CA VAL A 76 -15.93 -5.59 -17.01
C VAL A 76 -15.05 -4.95 -18.09
N ASP A 77 -14.86 -5.67 -19.20
CA ASP A 77 -14.10 -5.15 -20.33
C ASP A 77 -14.93 -4.13 -21.15
N VAL A 78 -14.30 -3.59 -22.21
CA VAL A 78 -14.96 -2.61 -23.11
C VAL A 78 -16.15 -3.19 -23.89
N ASN A 79 -16.30 -4.51 -23.94
CA ASN A 79 -17.36 -5.22 -24.63
C ASN A 79 -18.45 -5.72 -23.67
N GLY A 80 -18.36 -5.42 -22.38
CA GLY A 80 -19.33 -5.87 -21.38
C GLY A 80 -19.05 -7.28 -20.81
N LYS A 81 -17.92 -7.90 -21.15
CA LYS A 81 -17.57 -9.23 -20.63
C LYS A 81 -16.97 -9.11 -19.23
N GLU A 82 -17.50 -9.90 -18.29
CA GLU A 82 -16.91 -10.05 -16.96
C GLU A 82 -15.58 -10.83 -17.05
N MET A 83 -14.55 -10.28 -16.41
CA MET A 83 -13.19 -10.80 -16.39
C MET A 83 -12.64 -10.80 -14.96
N THR A 84 -11.75 -11.72 -14.66
CA THR A 84 -11.04 -11.86 -13.39
C THR A 84 -9.54 -11.91 -13.61
N LEU A 85 -8.73 -11.69 -12.55
CA LEU A 85 -7.28 -11.87 -12.65
C LEU A 85 -6.85 -13.28 -13.07
N ARG A 86 -7.71 -14.29 -12.87
CA ARG A 86 -7.39 -15.67 -13.28
C ARG A 86 -7.36 -15.84 -14.80
N ASP A 87 -8.14 -15.05 -15.52
CA ASP A 87 -8.21 -15.10 -16.99
C ASP A 87 -6.93 -14.58 -17.66
N PHE A 88 -6.04 -13.95 -16.88
CA PHE A 88 -4.77 -13.37 -17.32
C PHE A 88 -3.53 -14.11 -16.77
N ARG A 89 -3.68 -15.32 -16.22
CA ARG A 89 -2.54 -16.11 -15.75
C ARG A 89 -1.51 -16.34 -16.87
N GLY A 90 -0.23 -16.33 -16.49
CA GLY A 90 0.89 -16.46 -17.44
C GLY A 90 1.25 -15.17 -18.17
N LYS A 91 0.56 -14.06 -17.89
CA LYS A 91 0.89 -12.73 -18.43
C LYS A 91 1.28 -11.79 -17.30
N TYR A 92 2.15 -10.83 -17.62
CA TYR A 92 2.38 -9.67 -16.76
C TYR A 92 1.19 -8.72 -16.87
N ILE A 93 0.63 -8.34 -15.73
CA ILE A 93 -0.55 -7.48 -15.63
C ILE A 93 -0.13 -6.18 -14.97
N TYR A 94 -0.50 -5.06 -15.59
CA TYR A 94 -0.38 -3.73 -15.01
C TYR A 94 -1.78 -3.24 -14.64
N ILE A 95 -1.98 -2.86 -13.37
CA ILE A 95 -3.26 -2.40 -12.83
C ILE A 95 -3.14 -0.90 -12.53
N ASP A 96 -3.95 -0.09 -13.22
CA ASP A 96 -4.01 1.37 -13.07
C ASP A 96 -5.41 1.78 -12.63
N MET A 97 -5.54 2.30 -11.41
CA MET A 97 -6.80 2.77 -10.86
C MET A 97 -6.81 4.30 -10.84
N TRP A 98 -7.80 4.90 -11.49
CA TRP A 98 -7.95 6.35 -11.57
C TRP A 98 -9.42 6.75 -11.55
N LEU A 99 -9.67 8.01 -11.17
CA LEU A 99 -11.00 8.60 -11.17
C LEU A 99 -11.15 9.55 -12.36
N PRO A 100 -12.23 9.44 -13.16
CA PRO A 100 -12.51 10.38 -14.23
C PRO A 100 -12.56 11.82 -13.72
N GLY A 101 -11.80 12.72 -14.35
CA GLY A 101 -11.78 14.14 -14.01
C GLY A 101 -10.79 14.56 -12.92
N ALA A 102 -10.07 13.63 -12.27
CA ALA A 102 -8.97 14.00 -11.39
C ALA A 102 -7.78 14.56 -12.20
N ASP A 103 -7.20 15.69 -11.79
CA ASP A 103 -6.10 16.35 -12.52
C ASP A 103 -4.90 15.42 -12.77
N HIS A 104 -4.62 14.52 -11.83
CA HIS A 104 -3.52 13.56 -11.92
C HIS A 104 -3.78 12.41 -12.92
N ALA A 105 -5.04 12.17 -13.31
CA ALA A 105 -5.42 11.05 -14.17
C ALA A 105 -4.81 11.14 -15.57
N ARG A 106 -4.63 12.36 -16.11
CA ARG A 106 -4.01 12.55 -17.44
C ARG A 106 -2.57 12.05 -17.48
N LYS A 107 -1.81 12.28 -16.41
CA LYS A 107 -0.42 11.81 -16.31
C LYS A 107 -0.36 10.29 -16.19
N SER A 108 -1.20 9.70 -15.33
CA SER A 108 -1.28 8.23 -15.20
C SER A 108 -1.58 7.56 -16.54
N CYS A 109 -2.62 8.04 -17.24
CA CYS A 109 -3.01 7.50 -18.55
C CYS A 109 -1.92 7.66 -19.62
N HIS A 110 -1.06 8.69 -19.55
CA HIS A 110 0.09 8.82 -20.44
C HIS A 110 1.17 7.77 -20.12
N SER A 111 1.49 7.58 -18.83
CA SER A 111 2.44 6.55 -18.39
C SER A 111 2.01 5.14 -18.80
N SER A 112 0.74 4.80 -18.57
CA SER A 112 0.15 3.49 -18.91
C SER A 112 0.22 3.20 -20.42
N ARG A 113 0.08 4.24 -21.26
CA ARG A 113 0.26 4.12 -22.72
C ARG A 113 1.72 3.86 -23.10
N ASN A 114 2.67 4.50 -22.43
CA ASN A 114 4.10 4.30 -22.69
C ASN A 114 4.54 2.88 -22.27
N TRP A 115 4.13 2.41 -21.10
CA TRP A 115 4.39 1.03 -20.67
C TRP A 115 3.83 -0.01 -21.66
N LYS A 116 2.61 0.21 -22.18
CA LYS A 116 2.01 -0.68 -23.18
C LYS A 116 2.75 -0.67 -24.54
N ARG A 117 3.51 0.38 -24.83
CA ARG A 117 4.34 0.48 -26.05
C ARG A 117 5.67 -0.23 -25.85
N SER A 118 6.35 -0.02 -24.72
CA SER A 118 7.64 -0.67 -24.43
C SER A 118 7.51 -2.19 -24.31
N SER A 119 6.52 -2.66 -23.53
CA SER A 119 6.26 -4.10 -23.33
C SER A 119 5.96 -4.86 -24.63
N ARG A 120 5.37 -4.19 -25.64
CA ARG A 120 5.14 -4.80 -26.96
C ARG A 120 6.40 -4.90 -27.81
N ALA A 121 7.29 -3.92 -27.70
CA ALA A 121 8.57 -3.93 -28.42
C ALA A 121 9.47 -5.07 -27.93
N GLU A 122 9.46 -5.37 -26.63
CA GLU A 122 10.25 -6.45 -26.02
C GLU A 122 9.77 -7.85 -26.44
N THR A 123 8.46 -8.06 -26.62
CA THR A 123 7.91 -9.33 -27.12
C THR A 123 8.09 -9.57 -28.62
N SER A 124 8.66 -8.60 -29.36
CA SER A 124 8.90 -8.72 -30.81
C SER A 124 10.29 -9.28 -31.15
N PHE A 125 11.14 -9.46 -30.13
CA PHE A 125 12.46 -10.09 -30.22
C PHE A 125 12.40 -11.46 -29.52
N SER A 126 11.68 -12.40 -30.11
CA SER A 126 11.66 -13.83 -29.73
C SER A 126 11.27 -14.66 -30.93
#